data_AF-A0A920SXA5-F1
#
_entry.id   AF-A0A920SXA5-F1
#
_cell.length_a   1.000
_cell.length_b   1.000
_cell.length_c   1.000
_cell.angle_alpha   90.00
_cell.angle_beta   90.00
_cell.angle_gamma   90.00
#
_symmetry.space_group_name_H-M   'P 1'
#
loop_
_entity.id
_entity.type
_entity.pdbx_description
1 polymer ?
#
loop_
_entity_poly.entity_id
_entity_poly.type
_entity_poly.pdbx_seq_one_letter_code
_entity_poly.pdbx_strand_id
1 'polypeptide(L)'
;MNPRYGIQLTGLLMGLFVAGLLAGAVLREGSSFRNVWVRSYLKMHSSLTQASPDDPLIVMHNDVDALQRLAADAPWIVSVAESEFSNVAYVVIDDSKPGRLAQLRKVPFVQFVLRNRLVLFCH
;
A
#
# COMPACT_ATOMS: atom_id res chain seq x y z
N MET A 1 -22.24 16.20 -40.18
CA MET A 1 -21.37 15.46 -39.23
C MET A 1 -20.90 14.19 -39.92
N ASN A 2 -19.61 14.03 -40.17
CA ASN A 2 -19.10 12.96 -41.02
C ASN A 2 -19.05 11.63 -40.21
N PRO A 3 -19.82 10.58 -40.56
CA PRO A 3 -20.05 9.40 -39.70
C PRO A 3 -18.77 8.63 -39.36
N ARG A 4 -17.71 8.80 -40.16
CA ARG A 4 -16.37 8.22 -39.90
C ARG A 4 -15.71 8.75 -38.63
N TYR A 5 -15.93 10.02 -38.28
CA TYR A 5 -15.36 10.61 -37.07
C TYR A 5 -16.02 10.06 -35.79
N GLY A 6 -17.33 9.77 -35.84
CA GLY A 6 -18.04 9.16 -34.72
C GLY A 6 -17.49 7.77 -34.40
N ILE A 7 -17.32 6.92 -35.41
CA ILE A 7 -16.81 5.55 -35.24
C ILE A 7 -15.36 5.55 -34.73
N GLN A 8 -14.51 6.45 -35.25
CA GLN A 8 -13.13 6.59 -34.78
C GLN A 8 -13.05 7.06 -33.33
N LEU A 9 -13.88 8.03 -32.94
CA LEU A 9 -13.93 8.54 -31.57
C LEU A 9 -14.44 7.46 -30.60
N THR A 10 -15.50 6.72 -30.96
CA THR A 10 -16.02 5.63 -30.12
C THR A 10 -14.99 4.51 -29.98
N GLY A 11 -14.26 4.17 -31.06
CA GLY A 11 -13.17 3.19 -31.00
C GLY A 11 -12.02 3.63 -30.08
N LEU A 12 -11.61 4.91 -30.16
CA LEU A 12 -10.59 5.48 -29.28
C LEU A 12 -11.03 5.41 -27.80
N LEU A 13 -12.26 5.84 -27.50
CA LEU A 13 -12.79 5.85 -26.14
C LEU A 13 -12.91 4.42 -25.58
N MET A 14 -13.35 3.47 -26.40
CA MET A 14 -13.39 2.06 -26.01
C MET A 14 -11.99 1.52 -25.73
N GLY A 15 -11.00 1.86 -26.57
CA GLY A 15 -9.61 1.49 -26.36
C GLY A 15 -9.04 2.04 -25.05
N LEU A 16 -9.28 3.32 -24.76
CA LEU A 16 -8.87 3.95 -23.50
C LEU A 16 -9.56 3.31 -22.28
N PHE A 17 -10.84 2.97 -22.41
CA PHE A 17 -11.60 2.31 -21.35
C PHE A 17 -11.04 0.93 -21.01
N VAL A 18 -10.78 0.10 -22.04
CA VAL A 18 -10.18 -1.23 -21.87
C VAL A 18 -8.77 -1.11 -21.30
N ALA A 19 -7.96 -0.17 -21.79
CA ALA A 19 -6.63 0.08 -21.25
C ALA A 19 -6.67 0.49 -19.76
N GLY A 20 -7.64 1.32 -19.37
CA GLY A 20 -7.87 1.71 -17.98
C GLY A 20 -8.26 0.52 -17.09
N LEU A 21 -9.15 -0.35 -17.57
CA LEU A 21 -9.53 -1.58 -16.84
C LEU A 21 -8.35 -2.53 -16.66
N LEU A 22 -7.55 -2.73 -17.71
CA LEU A 22 -6.36 -3.58 -17.66
C LEU A 22 -5.30 -2.99 -16.71
N ALA A 23 -5.05 -1.68 -16.79
CA ALA A 23 -4.14 -0.99 -15.88
C ALA A 23 -4.61 -1.11 -14.42
N GLY A 24 -5.91 -0.91 -14.16
CA GLY A 24 -6.49 -1.08 -12.83
C GLY A 24 -6.37 -2.51 -12.30
N ALA A 25 -6.62 -3.51 -13.14
CA ALA A 25 -6.49 -4.93 -12.78
C ALA A 25 -5.03 -5.31 -12.46
N VAL A 26 -4.09 -4.80 -13.23
CA VAL A 26 -2.65 -5.03 -13.04
C VAL A 26 -2.13 -4.34 -11.78
N LEU A 27 -2.54 -3.09 -11.52
CA LEU A 27 -2.07 -2.30 -10.38
C LEU A 27 -2.75 -2.65 -9.05
N ARG A 28 -3.84 -3.43 -9.09
CA ARG A 28 -4.59 -3.85 -7.90
C ARG A 28 -3.70 -4.50 -6.85
N GLU A 29 -3.94 -4.16 -5.59
CA GLU A 29 -3.32 -4.85 -4.46
C GLU A 29 -3.59 -6.35 -4.50
N GLY A 30 -2.52 -7.15 -4.50
CA GLY A 30 -2.56 -8.60 -4.57
C GLY A 30 -2.52 -9.21 -5.98
N SER A 31 -2.35 -8.43 -7.06
CA SER A 31 -2.21 -9.02 -8.41
C SER A 31 -0.89 -9.82 -8.55
N SER A 32 -0.96 -10.98 -9.21
CA SER A 32 0.21 -11.83 -9.47
C SER A 32 1.25 -11.10 -10.32
N PHE A 33 0.80 -10.32 -11.31
CA PHE A 33 1.67 -9.53 -12.18
C PHE A 33 2.50 -8.52 -11.38
N ARG A 34 1.86 -7.73 -10.51
CA ARG A 34 2.57 -6.72 -9.71
C ARG A 34 3.60 -7.38 -8.81
N ASN A 35 3.27 -8.52 -8.19
CA ASN A 35 4.20 -9.26 -7.36
C ASN A 35 5.42 -9.77 -8.15
N VAL A 36 5.21 -10.32 -9.35
CA VAL A 36 6.31 -10.77 -10.23
C VAL A 36 7.17 -9.60 -10.68
N TRP A 37 6.56 -8.48 -11.10
CA TRP A 37 7.28 -7.29 -11.54
C TRP A 37 8.12 -6.68 -10.41
N VAL A 38 7.54 -6.50 -9.22
CA VAL A 38 8.25 -5.99 -8.03
C VAL A 38 9.41 -6.93 -7.68
N ARG A 39 9.19 -8.25 -7.65
CA ARG A 39 10.27 -9.21 -7.36
C ARG A 39 11.40 -9.13 -8.38
N SER A 40 11.08 -9.01 -9.67
CA SER A 40 12.08 -8.88 -10.73
C SER A 40 12.86 -7.57 -10.63
N TYR A 41 12.18 -6.47 -10.29
CA TYR A 41 12.80 -5.16 -10.09
C TYR A 41 13.77 -5.17 -8.90
N LEU A 42 13.34 -5.72 -7.76
CA LEU A 42 14.18 -5.86 -6.57
C LEU A 42 15.41 -6.75 -6.83
N LYS A 43 15.25 -7.82 -7.62
CA LYS A 43 16.40 -8.67 -8.03
C LYS A 43 17.47 -7.89 -8.79
N MET A 44 17.09 -6.84 -9.51
CA MET A 44 18.00 -6.00 -10.29
C MET A 44 18.67 -4.91 -9.45
N HIS A 45 18.13 -4.63 -8.27
CA HIS A 45 18.63 -3.62 -7.34
C HIS A 45 18.98 -4.28 -6.01
N SER A 46 20.22 -4.78 -5.90
CA SER A 46 20.71 -5.50 -4.70
C SER A 46 20.71 -4.67 -3.41
N SER A 47 20.55 -3.35 -3.51
CA SER A 47 20.36 -2.44 -2.38
C SER A 47 18.91 -2.35 -1.89
N LEU A 48 17.96 -2.97 -2.58
CA LEU A 48 16.53 -2.94 -2.25
C LEU A 48 16.09 -4.29 -1.70
N THR A 49 15.75 -4.32 -0.41
CA THR A 49 15.15 -5.51 0.22
C THR A 49 13.63 -5.42 0.17
N GLN A 50 12.96 -6.52 -0.15
CA GLN A 50 11.51 -6.59 -0.04
C GLN A 50 11.11 -6.54 1.45
N ALA A 51 10.27 -5.58 1.83
CA ALA A 51 9.76 -5.50 3.19
C ALA A 51 9.01 -6.80 3.56
N SER A 52 9.39 -7.40 4.69
CA SER A 52 8.73 -8.57 5.27
C SER A 52 7.32 -8.19 5.72
N PRO A 53 6.34 -9.13 5.67
CA PRO A 53 5.05 -8.94 6.34
C PRO A 53 5.17 -8.59 7.83
N ASP A 54 6.28 -9.02 8.45
CA ASP A 54 6.56 -8.79 9.87
C ASP A 54 7.25 -7.44 10.14
N ASP A 55 7.60 -6.67 9.09
CA ASP A 55 8.27 -5.38 9.27
C ASP A 55 7.29 -4.35 9.86
N PRO A 56 7.67 -3.64 10.93
CA PRO A 56 6.82 -2.65 11.55
C PRO A 56 6.51 -1.51 10.57
N LEU A 57 5.23 -1.14 10.51
CA LEU A 57 4.77 0.07 9.86
C LEU A 57 5.11 1.28 10.73
N ILE A 58 5.55 2.36 10.10
CA ILE A 58 5.69 3.66 10.75
C ILE A 58 4.33 4.36 10.63
N VAL A 59 3.67 4.56 11.76
CA VAL A 59 2.35 5.18 11.86
C VAL A 59 2.49 6.52 12.54
N MET A 60 2.17 7.60 11.83
CA MET A 60 1.98 8.91 12.44
C MET A 60 0.56 9.00 12.99
N HIS A 61 0.44 9.32 14.27
CA HIS A 61 -0.82 9.43 14.97
C HIS A 61 -0.87 10.72 15.79
N ASN A 62 -2.08 11.15 16.15
CA ASN A 62 -2.29 12.25 17.10
C ASN A 62 -2.66 11.76 18.51
N ASP A 63 -2.95 10.47 18.68
CA ASP A 63 -3.37 9.85 19.95
C ASP A 63 -2.85 8.41 20.02
N VAL A 64 -1.89 8.16 20.92
CA VAL A 64 -1.29 6.83 21.11
C VAL A 64 -2.23 5.88 21.85
N ASP A 65 -3.04 6.40 22.77
CA ASP A 65 -3.98 5.59 23.54
C ASP A 65 -5.09 5.06 22.63
N ALA A 66 -5.55 5.87 21.67
CA ALA A 66 -6.49 5.42 20.65
C ALA A 66 -5.90 4.29 19.78
N LEU A 67 -4.61 4.36 19.48
CA LEU A 67 -3.90 3.32 18.72
C LEU A 67 -3.76 2.01 19.51
N GLN A 68 -3.47 2.10 20.81
CA GLN A 68 -3.43 0.93 21.70
C GLN A 68 -4.82 0.31 21.88
N ARG A 69 -5.87 1.12 22.03
CA ARG A 69 -7.27 0.62 22.07
C ARG A 69 -7.65 -0.07 20.77
N LEU A 70 -7.30 0.52 19.63
CA LEU A 70 -7.51 -0.12 18.33
C LEU A 70 -6.79 -1.47 18.26
N ALA A 71 -5.57 -1.57 18.78
CA ALA A 71 -4.84 -2.84 18.84
C ALA A 71 -5.53 -3.89 19.73
N ALA A 72 -6.15 -3.46 20.83
CA ALA A 72 -6.94 -4.35 21.68
C ALA A 72 -8.23 -4.84 20.99
N ASP A 73 -8.90 -3.98 20.23
CA ASP A 73 -10.14 -4.30 19.52
C ASP A 73 -9.92 -5.07 18.20
N ALA A 74 -8.74 -4.88 17.59
CA ALA A 74 -8.40 -5.42 16.28
C ALA A 74 -7.29 -6.48 16.38
N PRO A 75 -7.63 -7.79 16.42
CA PRO A 75 -6.64 -8.87 16.56
C PRO A 75 -5.69 -9.01 15.36
N TRP A 76 -5.89 -8.23 14.29
CA TRP A 76 -4.98 -8.16 13.17
C TRP A 76 -3.85 -7.14 13.37
N ILE A 77 -3.89 -6.33 14.43
CA ILE A 77 -2.76 -5.52 14.88
C ILE A 77 -1.98 -6.39 15.88
N VAL A 78 -0.80 -6.84 15.48
CA VAL A 78 0.01 -7.80 16.24
C VAL A 78 0.71 -7.10 17.40
N SER A 79 1.27 -5.92 17.15
CA SER A 79 1.94 -5.13 18.17
C SER A 79 1.96 -3.65 17.83
N VAL A 80 1.95 -2.82 18.86
CA VAL A 80 2.20 -1.38 18.79
C VAL A 80 3.38 -1.09 19.71
N ALA A 81 4.43 -0.52 19.17
CA ALA A 81 5.58 -0.03 19.92
C ALA A 81 5.69 1.49 19.72
N GLU A 82 5.88 2.21 20.81
CA GLU A 82 6.10 3.66 20.74
C GLU A 82 7.49 3.95 20.17
N SER A 83 7.61 5.07 19.44
CA SER A 83 8.91 5.58 19.03
C SER A 83 9.40 6.67 19.98
N GLU A 84 10.61 7.18 19.76
CA GLU A 84 11.12 8.36 20.48
C GLU A 84 10.34 9.65 20.16
N PHE A 85 9.53 9.65 19.09
CA PHE A 85 8.65 10.76 18.74
C PHE A 85 7.23 10.50 19.24
N SER A 86 6.66 11.49 19.93
CA SER A 86 5.32 11.40 20.54
C SER A 86 4.17 11.20 19.55
N ASN A 87 4.39 11.49 18.27
CA ASN A 87 3.41 11.35 17.20
C ASN A 87 3.72 10.19 16.25
N VAL A 88 4.68 9.33 16.58
CA VAL A 88 5.06 8.19 15.73
C VAL A 88 5.08 6.90 16.56
N ALA A 89 4.44 5.87 16.02
CA ALA A 89 4.47 4.52 16.56
C ALA A 89 4.84 3.50 15.47
N TYR A 90 5.48 2.42 15.90
CA TYR A 90 5.78 1.25 15.11
C TYR A 90 4.66 0.22 15.28
N VAL A 91 3.93 -0.07 14.21
CA VAL A 91 2.76 -0.97 14.24
C VAL A 91 3.01 -2.18 13.36
N VAL A 92 3.00 -3.36 13.95
CA VAL A 92 3.03 -4.62 13.20
C VAL A 92 1.59 -5.06 12.97
N ILE A 93 1.26 -5.35 11.71
CA ILE A 93 -0.06 -5.85 11.32
C ILE A 93 0.09 -7.24 10.71
N ASP A 94 -0.86 -8.11 10.95
CA ASP A 94 -1.02 -9.34 10.18
C ASP A 94 -1.48 -8.93 8.77
N ASP A 95 -0.64 -9.07 7.76
CA ASP A 95 -0.98 -8.73 6.36
C ASP A 95 -1.50 -9.94 5.56
N SER A 96 -1.85 -11.04 6.23
CA SER A 96 -2.38 -12.25 5.56
C SER A 96 -3.68 -12.00 4.80
N LYS A 97 -4.47 -11.01 5.22
CA LYS A 97 -5.69 -10.57 4.53
C LYS A 97 -5.46 -9.24 3.82
N PRO A 98 -5.77 -9.13 2.52
CA PRO A 98 -5.62 -7.89 1.78
C PRO A 98 -6.53 -6.79 2.36
N GLY A 99 -6.04 -5.55 2.35
CA GLY A 99 -6.82 -4.37 2.72
C GLY A 99 -6.69 -3.91 4.18
N ARG A 100 -5.99 -4.65 5.06
CA ARG A 100 -5.76 -4.23 6.45
C ARG A 100 -4.92 -2.94 6.57
N LEU A 101 -3.91 -2.78 5.71
CA LEU A 101 -3.17 -1.51 5.60
C LEU A 101 -4.10 -0.35 5.21
N ALA A 102 -5.03 -0.58 4.28
CA ALA A 102 -6.00 0.42 3.86
C ALA A 102 -7.04 0.73 4.97
N GLN A 103 -7.38 -0.25 5.80
CA GLN A 103 -8.23 -0.04 6.99
C GLN A 103 -7.51 0.84 8.01
N LEU A 104 -6.23 0.56 8.30
CA LEU A 104 -5.43 1.36 9.23
C LEU A 104 -5.32 2.83 8.78
N ARG A 105 -5.19 3.07 7.46
CA ARG A 105 -5.16 4.44 6.89
C ARG A 105 -6.48 5.20 6.97
N LYS A 106 -7.60 4.52 7.19
CA LYS A 106 -8.93 5.16 7.30
C LYS A 106 -9.27 5.57 8.73
N VAL A 107 -8.44 5.21 9.69
CA VAL A 107 -8.65 5.51 11.10
C VAL A 107 -8.45 7.02 11.33
N PRO A 108 -9.38 7.72 11.99
CA PRO A 108 -9.39 9.19 12.02
C PRO A 108 -8.22 9.83 12.78
N PHE A 109 -7.62 9.11 13.73
CA PHE A 109 -6.45 9.56 14.49
C PHE A 109 -5.11 9.19 13.83
N VAL A 110 -5.15 8.40 12.75
CA VAL A 110 -3.97 8.03 11.96
C VAL A 110 -3.80 9.06 10.84
N GLN A 111 -2.73 9.83 10.92
CA GLN A 111 -2.43 10.86 9.93
C GLN A 111 -1.70 10.27 8.72
N PHE A 112 -0.79 9.33 8.98
CA PHE A 112 0.03 8.75 7.93
C PHE A 112 0.48 7.34 8.29
N VAL A 113 0.56 6.46 7.29
CA VAL A 113 1.06 5.10 7.46
C VAL A 113 2.07 4.81 6.35
N LEU A 114 3.34 4.74 6.74
CA LEU A 114 4.42 4.30 5.88
C LEU A 114 4.77 2.86 6.23
N ARG A 115 4.90 2.00 5.23
CA ARG A 115 5.62 0.75 5.44
C ARG A 115 7.10 1.11 5.53
N ASN A 116 7.85 0.60 6.51
CA ASN A 116 9.27 0.89 6.67
C ASN A 116 10.06 0.33 5.46
N ARG A 117 9.99 1.07 4.36
CA ARG A 117 10.64 0.82 3.06
C ARG A 117 11.81 1.78 2.93
N LEU A 118 12.51 2.08 4.03
CA LEU A 118 13.76 2.80 3.97
C LEU A 118 14.74 1.93 3.19
N VAL A 119 14.98 2.33 1.95
CA VAL A 119 16.10 1.87 1.14
C VAL A 119 17.35 2.42 1.82
N LEU A 120 17.97 1.61 2.67
CA LEU A 120 19.29 1.93 3.20
C LEU A 120 20.30 1.65 2.09
N PHE A 121 20.80 2.72 1.47
CA PHE A 121 21.99 2.63 0.64
C PHE A 121 23.19 2.41 1.57
N CYS A 122 23.55 1.15 1.82
CA CYS A 122 24.85 0.84 2.39
C CYS A 122 25.92 1.09 1.31
N HIS A 123 26.84 2.01 1.57
CA HIS A 123 27.98 2.30 0.71
C HIS A 123 29.23 1.55 1.17
#